data_AF-A0A952ETA4-F1
#
_entry.id   AF-A0A952ETA4-F1
#
_cell.length_a   1.000
_cell.length_b   1.000
_cell.length_c   1.000
_cell.angle_alpha   90.00
_cell.angle_beta   90.00
_cell.angle_gamma   90.00
#
_symmetry.space_group_name_H-M   'P 1'
#
loop_
_entity.id
_entity.type
_entity.pdbx_description
1 polymer ?
#
loop_
_entity_poly.entity_id
_entity_poly.type
_entity_poly.pdbx_seq_one_letter_code
_entity_poly.pdbx_strand_id
1 'polypeptide(L)'
;KSRNVSTEVNTVFQNVVAVLNQIDTAKLNSTLSALAEGVRGQGERIGQATTDANQVLLELNPRSETIRADWQALKGFNDAYSGAAQDILTVLNAASTTSATITSHTKQLDALLLATIGLSNSGISLLAPNQANLINAINVLEPTTNLLYKYNPEYTCLLVGAKTLLDTGGYEAPGGNGRTLVLDVGLALGDDPYHYPDNLPVIGAKGGPGGKPGCGSLPDVAKNWPVRNLVTNTGFGTGIDWRPNPGIGFPAWANYLPVTRAVPEPPSIRNLFGGPAVGPIPYPGAPAYGADMYAPDGTPLWPGLPTAPPPMAPRDPGPTPGSEPFIVHSPAQMQPTPLPPVPLPLEAAPSP
;
A
#
# COMPACT_ATOMS: atom_id res chain seq x y z
N LYS A 1 9.79 39.60 -91.25
CA LYS A 1 10.93 40.44 -91.70
C LYS A 1 11.08 41.59 -90.70
N SER A 2 12.24 41.67 -90.06
CA SER A 2 12.66 42.73 -89.13
C SER A 2 13.03 44.01 -89.88
N ARG A 3 12.84 45.19 -89.25
CA ARG A 3 13.77 46.34 -89.18
C ARG A 3 13.15 47.41 -88.26
N ASN A 4 13.66 47.55 -87.04
CA ASN A 4 14.65 48.55 -86.61
C ASN A 4 14.10 49.98 -86.45
N VAL A 5 13.65 50.25 -85.23
CA VAL A 5 14.13 51.27 -84.25
C VAL A 5 15.05 52.40 -84.76
N SER A 6 14.73 53.60 -84.25
CA SER A 6 15.58 54.78 -84.02
C SER A 6 15.93 55.56 -85.28
N THR A 7 15.85 56.89 -85.34
CA THR A 7 16.46 57.90 -84.47
C THR A 7 15.96 59.29 -84.90
N GLU A 8 16.10 60.29 -84.02
CA GLU A 8 16.31 61.72 -84.35
C GLU A 8 15.16 62.45 -85.06
N VAL A 9 14.49 63.45 -84.48
CA VAL A 9 15.03 64.69 -83.89
C VAL A 9 16.26 65.23 -84.65
N ASN A 10 16.14 65.37 -85.97
CA ASN A 10 16.63 66.56 -86.66
C ASN A 10 16.07 66.63 -88.08
N THR A 11 15.11 67.52 -88.32
CA THR A 11 15.06 68.40 -89.51
C THR A 11 13.72 69.13 -89.52
N VAL A 12 13.66 70.28 -88.83
CA VAL A 12 12.82 71.38 -89.33
C VAL A 12 13.61 72.68 -89.21
N PHE A 13 14.88 72.66 -89.63
CA PHE A 13 15.66 73.88 -89.86
C PHE A 13 16.23 73.94 -91.28
N GLN A 14 15.50 73.36 -92.25
CA GLN A 14 15.69 73.61 -93.67
C GLN A 14 14.34 73.67 -94.40
N ASN A 15 13.46 74.59 -93.98
CA ASN A 15 12.47 75.18 -94.90
C ASN A 15 11.84 76.50 -94.37
N VAL A 16 12.55 77.31 -93.59
CA VAL A 16 11.99 78.59 -93.11
C VAL A 16 12.22 79.76 -94.09
N VAL A 17 13.01 79.56 -95.16
CA VAL A 17 13.08 80.50 -96.31
C VAL A 17 11.88 80.32 -97.28
N ALA A 18 10.95 79.40 -97.00
CA ALA A 18 9.62 79.38 -97.62
C ALA A 18 8.51 79.89 -96.67
N VAL A 19 8.85 80.37 -95.47
CA VAL A 19 7.86 80.88 -94.48
C VAL A 19 7.83 82.41 -94.41
N LEU A 20 8.84 83.11 -94.96
CA LEU A 20 8.86 84.57 -95.09
C LEU A 20 8.38 85.11 -96.45
N ASN A 21 7.69 84.28 -97.24
CA ASN A 21 6.79 84.75 -98.30
C ASN A 21 5.36 84.23 -98.11
N GLN A 22 5.02 83.84 -96.88
CA GLN A 22 3.71 83.28 -96.57
C GLN A 22 3.20 83.67 -95.17
N ILE A 23 3.56 84.86 -94.70
CA ILE A 23 2.63 85.62 -93.85
C ILE A 23 1.67 86.30 -94.83
N ASP A 24 0.72 85.52 -95.32
CA ASP A 24 -0.46 86.09 -95.93
C ASP A 24 -1.13 86.90 -94.81
N THR A 25 -1.14 88.22 -94.93
CA THR A 25 -1.79 89.11 -93.95
C THR A 25 -3.27 88.75 -93.77
N ALA A 26 -3.87 87.99 -94.70
CA ALA A 26 -5.18 87.38 -94.53
C ALA A 26 -5.19 86.20 -93.54
N LYS A 27 -4.13 85.36 -93.47
CA LYS A 27 -4.06 84.18 -92.57
C LYS A 27 -3.67 84.50 -91.14
N LEU A 28 -2.80 85.49 -90.89
CA LEU A 28 -2.54 85.94 -89.51
C LEU A 28 -3.77 86.64 -88.94
N ASN A 29 -4.47 87.43 -89.77
CA ASN A 29 -5.78 87.97 -89.41
C ASN A 29 -6.82 86.86 -89.29
N SER A 30 -6.74 85.74 -90.03
CA SER A 30 -7.70 84.63 -89.90
C SER A 30 -7.45 83.75 -88.66
N THR A 31 -6.22 83.55 -88.19
CA THR A 31 -5.97 82.81 -86.95
C THR A 31 -6.18 83.66 -85.71
N LEU A 32 -5.81 84.95 -85.74
CA LEU A 32 -6.20 85.89 -84.68
C LEU A 32 -7.71 86.16 -84.71
N SER A 33 -8.35 86.19 -85.89
CA SER A 33 -9.81 86.24 -85.96
C SER A 33 -10.45 84.92 -85.59
N ALA A 34 -9.90 83.75 -85.90
CA ALA A 34 -10.50 82.46 -85.51
C ALA A 34 -10.34 82.17 -84.02
N LEU A 35 -9.21 82.55 -83.41
CA LEU A 35 -9.07 82.52 -81.96
C LEU A 35 -9.96 83.61 -81.34
N ALA A 36 -9.95 84.83 -81.88
CA ALA A 36 -10.86 85.87 -81.41
C ALA A 36 -12.34 85.55 -81.66
N GLU A 37 -12.72 84.73 -82.64
CA GLU A 37 -14.10 84.27 -82.90
C GLU A 37 -14.44 83.07 -82.00
N GLY A 38 -13.48 82.18 -81.77
CA GLY A 38 -13.61 81.04 -80.86
C GLY A 38 -13.68 81.44 -79.39
N VAL A 39 -13.06 82.56 -79.00
CA VAL A 39 -13.19 83.15 -77.66
C VAL A 39 -14.14 84.37 -77.61
N ARG A 40 -14.50 84.99 -78.75
CA ARG A 40 -15.56 86.02 -78.81
C ARG A 40 -16.85 85.42 -78.33
N GLY A 41 -17.48 86.08 -77.38
CA GLY A 41 -18.71 85.61 -76.76
C GLY A 41 -18.55 84.41 -75.83
N GLN A 42 -17.38 83.74 -75.78
CA GLN A 42 -17.14 82.64 -74.82
C GLN A 42 -16.47 83.10 -73.52
N GLY A 43 -16.04 84.37 -73.43
CA GLY A 43 -15.50 84.94 -72.19
C GLY A 43 -16.45 84.81 -71.01
N GLU A 44 -17.75 84.96 -71.25
CA GLU A 44 -18.80 84.78 -70.24
C GLU A 44 -18.90 83.31 -69.80
N ARG A 45 -18.84 82.38 -70.75
CA ARG A 45 -18.95 80.93 -70.48
C ARG A 45 -17.71 80.35 -69.77
N ILE A 46 -16.52 80.81 -70.12
CA ILE A 46 -15.27 80.45 -69.42
C ILE A 46 -15.21 81.11 -68.04
N GLY A 47 -15.67 82.36 -67.93
CA GLY A 47 -15.83 83.05 -66.65
C GLY A 47 -16.80 82.31 -65.73
N GLN A 48 -17.94 81.85 -66.27
CA GLN A 48 -18.90 81.01 -65.54
C GLN A 48 -18.30 79.67 -65.15
N ALA A 49 -17.67 78.92 -66.06
CA ALA A 49 -17.04 77.64 -65.71
C ALA A 49 -15.95 77.78 -64.62
N THR A 50 -15.19 78.87 -64.64
CA THR A 50 -14.18 79.15 -63.61
C THR A 50 -14.83 79.57 -62.29
N THR A 51 -15.91 80.35 -62.35
CA THR A 51 -16.69 80.76 -61.17
C THR A 51 -17.39 79.55 -60.55
N ASP A 52 -18.00 78.69 -61.36
CA ASP A 52 -18.66 77.45 -60.95
C ASP A 52 -17.65 76.48 -60.35
N ALA A 53 -16.47 76.30 -60.96
CA ALA A 53 -15.40 75.48 -60.39
C ALA A 53 -14.88 76.05 -59.06
N ASN A 54 -14.72 77.38 -58.97
CA ASN A 54 -14.37 78.04 -57.70
C ASN A 54 -15.47 77.89 -56.66
N GLN A 55 -16.74 77.94 -57.06
CA GLN A 55 -17.88 77.77 -56.17
C GLN A 55 -17.97 76.32 -55.66
N VAL A 56 -17.75 75.33 -56.53
CA VAL A 56 -17.60 73.93 -56.13
C VAL A 56 -16.42 73.77 -55.17
N LEU A 57 -15.26 74.39 -55.45
CA LEU A 57 -14.10 74.33 -54.54
C LEU A 57 -14.35 75.04 -53.21
N LEU A 58 -15.08 76.15 -53.19
CA LEU A 58 -15.50 76.85 -51.97
C LEU A 58 -16.50 76.03 -51.14
N GLU A 59 -17.33 75.20 -51.77
CA GLU A 59 -18.22 74.28 -51.07
C GLU A 59 -17.55 72.97 -50.65
N LEU A 60 -16.55 72.51 -51.41
CA LEU A 60 -15.85 71.25 -51.17
C LEU A 60 -14.68 71.38 -50.18
N ASN A 61 -13.94 72.50 -50.20
CA ASN A 61 -12.82 72.75 -49.29
C ASN A 61 -13.21 72.64 -47.80
N PRO A 62 -14.33 73.23 -47.34
CA PRO A 62 -14.79 73.08 -45.96
C PRO A 62 -15.14 71.63 -45.58
N ARG A 63 -15.43 70.77 -46.56
CA ARG A 63 -15.82 69.36 -46.38
C ARG A 63 -14.66 68.38 -46.56
N SER A 64 -13.46 68.86 -46.89
CA SER A 64 -12.28 68.02 -47.13
C SER A 64 -11.89 67.19 -45.90
N GLU A 65 -12.02 67.73 -44.70
CA GLU A 65 -11.82 66.99 -43.44
C GLU A 65 -12.90 65.92 -43.23
N THR A 66 -14.17 66.22 -43.55
CA THR A 66 -15.26 65.24 -43.49
C THR A 66 -15.03 64.09 -44.45
N ILE A 67 -14.62 64.37 -45.69
CA ILE A 67 -14.28 63.34 -46.67
C ILE A 67 -13.11 62.47 -46.18
N ARG A 68 -12.09 63.07 -45.54
CA ARG A 68 -10.98 62.32 -44.96
C ARG A 68 -11.41 61.45 -43.79
N ALA A 69 -12.26 61.98 -42.91
CA ALA A 69 -12.85 61.23 -41.80
C ALA A 69 -13.70 60.06 -42.32
N ASP A 70 -14.48 60.27 -43.37
CA ASP A 70 -15.29 59.23 -44.01
C ASP A 70 -14.43 58.12 -44.63
N TRP A 71 -13.31 58.46 -45.28
CA TRP A 71 -12.36 57.46 -45.79
C TRP A 71 -11.67 56.67 -44.66
N GLN A 72 -11.33 57.34 -43.56
CA GLN A 72 -10.76 56.68 -42.38
C GLN A 72 -11.80 55.78 -41.69
N ALA A 73 -13.06 56.23 -41.60
CA ALA A 73 -14.16 55.45 -41.07
C ALA A 73 -14.49 54.25 -41.97
N LEU A 74 -14.48 54.42 -43.29
CA LEU A 74 -14.66 53.34 -44.26
C LEU A 74 -13.53 52.33 -44.19
N LYS A 75 -12.27 52.79 -44.03
CA LYS A 75 -11.13 51.91 -43.78
C LYS A 75 -11.30 51.16 -42.45
N GLY A 76 -11.66 51.84 -41.37
CA GLY A 76 -11.91 51.22 -40.06
C GLY A 76 -13.05 50.19 -40.10
N PHE A 77 -14.13 50.48 -40.83
CA PHE A 77 -15.22 49.56 -41.09
C PHE A 77 -14.76 48.33 -41.87
N ASN A 78 -14.02 48.53 -42.97
CA ASN A 78 -13.50 47.43 -43.77
C ASN A 78 -12.46 46.60 -43.02
N ASP A 79 -11.59 47.21 -42.22
CA ASP A 79 -10.57 46.52 -41.41
C ASP A 79 -11.24 45.67 -40.31
N ALA A 80 -12.25 46.21 -39.63
CA ALA A 80 -13.01 45.48 -38.60
C ALA A 80 -13.84 44.34 -39.21
N TYR A 81 -14.54 44.60 -40.32
CA TYR A 81 -15.36 43.60 -40.98
C TYR A 81 -14.51 42.50 -41.64
N SER A 82 -13.40 42.86 -42.30
CA SER A 82 -12.49 41.88 -42.91
C SER A 82 -11.75 41.04 -41.87
N GLY A 83 -11.40 41.62 -40.71
CA GLY A 83 -10.83 40.88 -39.58
C GLY A 83 -11.82 39.89 -38.96
N ALA A 84 -13.09 40.28 -38.77
CA ALA A 84 -14.08 39.45 -38.10
C ALA A 84 -14.86 38.49 -39.01
N ALA A 85 -14.89 38.72 -40.32
CA ALA A 85 -15.72 37.94 -41.25
C ALA A 85 -15.36 36.44 -41.24
N GLN A 86 -14.06 36.11 -41.25
CA GLN A 86 -13.64 34.71 -41.23
C GLN A 86 -13.91 34.03 -39.90
N ASP A 87 -13.78 34.74 -38.78
CA ASP A 87 -14.11 34.21 -37.45
C ASP A 87 -15.61 33.93 -37.32
N ILE A 88 -16.47 34.83 -37.82
CA ILE A 88 -17.93 34.63 -37.84
C ILE A 88 -18.30 33.41 -38.69
N LEU A 89 -17.72 33.28 -39.88
CA LEU A 89 -17.97 32.12 -40.75
C LEU A 89 -17.45 30.82 -40.11
N THR A 90 -16.30 30.88 -39.42
CA THR A 90 -15.73 29.74 -38.70
C THR A 90 -16.64 29.30 -37.56
N VAL A 91 -17.16 30.24 -36.76
CA VAL A 91 -18.10 29.95 -35.67
C VAL A 91 -19.41 29.37 -36.20
N LEU A 92 -19.97 29.94 -37.27
CA LEU A 92 -21.20 29.43 -37.88
C LEU A 92 -20.99 28.04 -38.49
N ASN A 93 -19.84 27.78 -39.10
CA ASN A 93 -19.51 26.47 -39.65
C ASN A 93 -19.29 25.43 -38.54
N ALA A 94 -18.59 25.79 -37.46
CA ALA A 94 -18.40 24.94 -36.29
C ALA A 94 -19.75 24.62 -35.61
N ALA A 95 -20.61 25.63 -35.44
CA ALA A 95 -21.95 25.48 -34.91
C ALA A 95 -22.81 24.57 -35.81
N SER A 96 -22.80 24.79 -37.13
CA SER A 96 -23.52 23.97 -38.10
C SER A 96 -23.03 22.51 -38.09
N THR A 97 -21.70 22.30 -38.09
CA THR A 97 -21.09 20.97 -38.02
C THR A 97 -21.47 20.26 -36.72
N THR A 98 -21.45 20.97 -35.59
CA THR A 98 -21.84 20.43 -34.29
C THR A 98 -23.32 20.09 -34.25
N SER A 99 -24.19 21.00 -34.71
CA SER A 99 -25.64 20.77 -34.80
C SER A 99 -25.98 19.60 -35.73
N ALA A 100 -25.31 19.49 -36.87
CA ALA A 100 -25.47 18.37 -37.79
C ALA A 100 -25.02 17.06 -37.15
N THR A 101 -23.89 17.06 -36.43
CA THR A 101 -23.38 15.90 -35.70
C THR A 101 -24.35 15.44 -34.61
N ILE A 102 -24.88 16.38 -33.80
CA ILE A 102 -25.87 16.07 -32.78
C ILE A 102 -27.14 15.50 -33.42
N THR A 103 -27.65 16.17 -34.45
CA THR A 103 -28.89 15.77 -35.13
C THR A 103 -28.73 14.40 -35.80
N SER A 104 -27.57 14.11 -36.41
CA SER A 104 -27.28 12.83 -37.05
C SER A 104 -27.12 11.69 -36.03
N HIS A 105 -26.61 11.99 -34.83
CA HIS A 105 -26.39 11.02 -33.76
C HIS A 105 -27.48 11.05 -32.67
N THR A 106 -28.59 11.78 -32.86
CA THR A 106 -29.64 11.96 -31.83
C THR A 106 -30.12 10.63 -31.24
N LYS A 107 -30.34 9.61 -32.09
CA LYS A 107 -30.77 8.28 -31.66
C LYS A 107 -29.72 7.55 -30.80
N GLN A 108 -28.44 7.71 -31.13
CA GLN A 108 -27.34 7.09 -30.39
C GLN A 108 -27.10 7.81 -29.06
N LEU A 109 -27.24 9.14 -29.05
CA LEU A 109 -27.17 9.95 -27.83
C LEU A 109 -28.32 9.59 -26.88
N ASP A 110 -29.55 9.49 -27.40
CA ASP A 110 -30.72 9.07 -26.62
C ASP A 110 -30.54 7.65 -26.07
N ALA A 111 -30.09 6.70 -26.90
CA ALA A 111 -29.79 5.35 -26.46
C ALA A 111 -28.70 5.30 -25.38
N LEU A 112 -27.64 6.12 -25.49
CA LEU A 112 -26.58 6.21 -24.48
C LEU A 112 -27.11 6.78 -23.15
N LEU A 113 -27.90 7.86 -23.20
CA LEU A 113 -28.46 8.47 -22.01
C LEU A 113 -29.44 7.52 -21.32
N LEU A 114 -30.33 6.86 -22.08
CA LEU A 114 -31.23 5.84 -21.55
C LEU A 114 -30.49 4.62 -21.00
N ALA A 115 -29.43 4.16 -21.67
CA ALA A 115 -28.59 3.08 -21.17
C ALA A 115 -27.86 3.46 -19.88
N THR A 116 -27.39 4.71 -19.77
CA THR A 116 -26.71 5.23 -18.56
C THR A 116 -27.69 5.35 -17.40
N ILE A 117 -28.91 5.85 -17.65
CA ILE A 117 -30.00 5.89 -16.67
C ILE A 117 -30.37 4.46 -16.25
N GLY A 118 -30.52 3.55 -17.21
CA GLY A 118 -30.83 2.14 -16.96
C GLY A 118 -29.76 1.44 -16.13
N LEU A 119 -28.47 1.67 -16.44
CA LEU A 119 -27.34 1.16 -15.66
C LEU A 119 -27.32 1.74 -14.24
N SER A 120 -27.54 3.05 -14.11
CA SER A 120 -27.58 3.73 -12.81
C SER A 120 -28.73 3.21 -11.94
N ASN A 121 -29.94 3.10 -12.51
CA ASN A 121 -31.10 2.53 -11.84
C ASN A 121 -30.87 1.07 -11.46
N SER A 122 -30.27 0.26 -12.33
CA SER A 122 -29.92 -1.14 -12.04
C SER A 122 -28.91 -1.24 -10.90
N GLY A 123 -27.88 -0.37 -10.89
CA GLY A 123 -26.90 -0.28 -9.81
C GLY A 123 -27.54 0.11 -8.48
N ILE A 124 -28.44 1.10 -8.49
CA ILE A 124 -29.21 1.51 -7.30
C ILE A 124 -30.11 0.39 -6.82
N SER A 125 -30.85 -0.28 -7.72
CA SER A 125 -31.72 -1.41 -7.35
C SER A 125 -30.96 -2.60 -6.77
N LEU A 126 -29.70 -2.81 -7.18
CA LEU A 126 -28.84 -3.86 -6.60
C LEU A 126 -28.27 -3.44 -5.24
N LEU A 127 -27.68 -2.24 -5.17
CA LEU A 127 -26.87 -1.80 -4.03
C LEU A 127 -27.71 -1.16 -2.93
N ALA A 128 -28.72 -0.33 -3.24
CA ALA A 128 -29.47 0.41 -2.23
C ALA A 128 -30.23 -0.50 -1.25
N PRO A 129 -30.95 -1.56 -1.69
CA PRO A 129 -31.59 -2.49 -0.75
C PRO A 129 -30.58 -3.28 0.09
N ASN A 130 -29.38 -3.52 -0.43
CA ASN A 130 -28.35 -4.33 0.21
C ASN A 130 -27.27 -3.53 0.93
N GLN A 131 -27.33 -2.20 0.90
CA GLN A 131 -26.29 -1.33 1.44
C GLN A 131 -26.03 -1.62 2.93
N ALA A 132 -27.10 -1.69 3.72
CA ALA A 132 -27.02 -2.00 5.15
C ALA A 132 -26.48 -3.42 5.39
N ASN A 133 -26.88 -4.39 4.56
CA ASN A 133 -26.38 -5.77 4.65
C ASN A 133 -24.89 -5.86 4.34
N LEU A 134 -24.41 -5.12 3.34
CA LEU A 134 -22.99 -5.09 2.97
C LEU A 134 -22.14 -4.46 4.09
N ILE A 135 -22.59 -3.33 4.64
CA ILE A 135 -21.93 -2.69 5.78
C ILE A 135 -21.89 -3.66 6.97
N ASN A 136 -23.01 -4.29 7.28
CA ASN A 136 -23.08 -5.26 8.37
C ASN A 136 -22.15 -6.46 8.12
N ALA A 137 -22.13 -7.01 6.91
CA ALA A 137 -21.26 -8.12 6.55
C ALA A 137 -19.77 -7.77 6.75
N ILE A 138 -19.35 -6.57 6.32
CA ILE A 138 -17.99 -6.08 6.54
C ILE A 138 -17.68 -5.95 8.03
N ASN A 139 -18.55 -5.29 8.79
CA ASN A 139 -18.37 -5.09 10.24
C ASN A 139 -18.35 -6.41 11.03
N VAL A 140 -19.13 -7.41 10.59
CA VAL A 140 -19.14 -8.75 11.19
C VAL A 140 -17.88 -9.54 10.83
N LEU A 141 -17.36 -9.41 9.60
CA LEU A 141 -16.12 -10.09 9.18
C LEU A 141 -14.86 -9.42 9.75
N GLU A 142 -14.90 -8.12 10.00
CA GLU A 142 -13.75 -7.33 10.44
C GLU A 142 -13.03 -7.93 11.67
N PRO A 143 -13.68 -8.20 12.81
CA PRO A 143 -12.97 -8.68 14.00
C PRO A 143 -12.29 -10.05 13.78
N THR A 144 -12.96 -10.95 13.06
CA THR A 144 -12.40 -12.28 12.74
C THR A 144 -11.22 -12.17 11.77
N THR A 145 -11.32 -11.32 10.76
CA THR A 145 -10.26 -11.12 9.77
C THR A 145 -9.06 -10.39 10.39
N ASN A 146 -9.30 -9.43 11.29
CA ASN A 146 -8.24 -8.77 12.05
C ASN A 146 -7.51 -9.75 12.98
N LEU A 147 -8.22 -10.69 13.60
CA LEU A 147 -7.61 -11.74 14.40
C LEU A 147 -6.75 -12.69 13.54
N LEU A 148 -7.28 -13.12 12.39
CA LEU A 148 -6.56 -13.96 11.43
C LEU A 148 -5.28 -13.26 10.94
N TYR A 149 -5.38 -11.98 10.59
CA TYR A 149 -4.24 -11.17 10.15
C TYR A 149 -3.21 -11.00 11.25
N LYS A 150 -3.65 -10.75 12.49
CA LYS A 150 -2.78 -10.68 13.66
C LYS A 150 -1.97 -11.97 13.84
N TYR A 151 -2.61 -13.13 13.83
CA TYR A 151 -1.97 -14.42 14.08
C TYR A 151 -1.41 -15.11 12.82
N ASN A 152 -1.40 -14.44 11.66
CA ASN A 152 -0.92 -15.01 10.39
C ASN A 152 0.47 -15.67 10.47
N PRO A 153 1.46 -15.11 11.22
CA PRO A 153 2.81 -15.65 11.21
C PRO A 153 2.89 -17.03 11.85
N GLU A 154 1.98 -17.33 12.78
CA GLU A 154 1.96 -18.59 13.52
C GLU A 154 1.55 -19.78 12.64
N TYR A 155 0.72 -19.57 11.60
CA TYR A 155 0.31 -20.67 10.71
C TYR A 155 1.49 -21.28 9.96
N THR A 156 2.43 -20.44 9.50
CA THR A 156 3.61 -20.94 8.80
C THR A 156 4.46 -21.78 9.76
N CYS A 157 4.70 -21.28 10.97
CA CYS A 157 5.47 -22.01 11.98
C CYS A 157 4.78 -23.31 12.43
N LEU A 158 3.46 -23.30 12.57
CA LEU A 158 2.67 -24.49 12.90
C LEU A 158 2.80 -25.56 11.80
N LEU A 159 2.57 -25.19 10.55
CA LEU A 159 2.57 -26.12 9.43
C LEU A 159 3.98 -26.66 9.13
N VAL A 160 4.97 -25.77 9.09
CA VAL A 160 6.37 -26.18 8.89
C VAL A 160 6.85 -26.97 10.10
N GLY A 161 6.49 -26.57 11.33
CA GLY A 161 6.86 -27.27 12.55
C GLY A 161 6.25 -28.68 12.65
N ALA A 162 4.98 -28.83 12.27
CA ALA A 162 4.33 -30.14 12.18
C ALA A 162 5.05 -31.03 11.15
N LYS A 163 5.42 -30.48 9.99
CA LYS A 163 6.20 -31.22 9.00
C LYS A 163 7.59 -31.60 9.53
N THR A 164 8.31 -30.67 10.15
CA THR A 164 9.61 -30.95 10.78
C THR A 164 9.48 -32.09 11.78
N LEU A 165 8.49 -32.04 12.69
CA LEU A 165 8.24 -33.10 13.67
C LEU A 165 8.07 -34.47 12.99
N LEU A 166 7.24 -34.54 11.96
CA LEU A 166 6.98 -35.79 11.23
C LEU A 166 8.24 -36.29 10.51
N ASP A 167 9.01 -35.40 9.89
CA ASP A 167 10.24 -35.73 9.17
C ASP A 167 11.39 -36.12 10.11
N THR A 168 11.40 -35.66 11.37
CA THR A 168 12.50 -35.86 12.33
C THR A 168 12.17 -36.84 13.47
N GLY A 169 11.25 -37.78 13.24
CA GLY A 169 10.99 -38.88 14.19
C GLY A 169 9.59 -38.92 14.80
N GLY A 170 8.68 -38.03 14.39
CA GLY A 170 7.28 -38.02 14.84
C GLY A 170 6.50 -39.30 14.48
N TYR A 171 6.87 -39.98 13.40
CA TYR A 171 6.35 -41.32 13.07
C TYR A 171 7.03 -42.44 13.84
N GLU A 172 8.32 -42.27 14.14
CA GLU A 172 9.15 -43.31 14.76
C GLU A 172 8.86 -43.43 16.26
N ALA A 173 8.65 -42.30 16.93
CA ALA A 173 8.44 -42.24 18.37
C ALA A 173 7.20 -43.05 18.85
N PRO A 174 5.98 -42.88 18.28
CA PRO A 174 4.81 -43.66 18.68
C PRO A 174 4.67 -44.97 17.89
N GLY A 175 5.54 -45.94 18.11
CA GLY A 175 5.34 -47.26 17.51
C GLY A 175 5.68 -47.33 16.03
N GLY A 176 6.64 -46.55 15.53
CA GLY A 176 7.03 -46.59 14.11
C GLY A 176 7.56 -47.94 13.63
N ASN A 177 7.94 -48.83 14.56
CA ASN A 177 8.26 -50.24 14.29
C ASN A 177 7.11 -51.22 14.61
N GLY A 178 5.90 -50.70 14.86
CA GLY A 178 4.68 -51.44 15.19
C GLY A 178 4.58 -51.95 16.64
N ARG A 179 5.57 -51.71 17.51
CA ARG A 179 5.63 -52.35 18.83
C ARG A 179 6.32 -51.59 19.96
N THR A 180 7.12 -50.55 19.69
CA THR A 180 7.82 -49.79 20.74
C THR A 180 7.44 -48.32 20.74
N LEU A 181 7.26 -47.75 21.93
CA LEU A 181 7.07 -46.32 22.14
C LEU A 181 8.35 -45.74 22.73
N VAL A 182 8.94 -44.73 22.07
CA VAL A 182 10.11 -44.01 22.59
C VAL A 182 9.62 -42.80 23.38
N LEU A 183 9.91 -42.79 24.69
CA LEU A 183 9.52 -41.73 25.60
C LEU A 183 10.76 -41.16 26.30
N ASP A 184 10.87 -39.84 26.30
CA ASP A 184 11.69 -39.12 27.26
C ASP A 184 10.76 -38.64 28.39
N VAL A 185 10.88 -39.25 29.56
CA VAL A 185 9.98 -39.02 30.71
C VAL A 185 10.76 -38.56 31.92
N GLY A 186 10.38 -37.38 32.43
CA GLY A 186 10.76 -36.92 33.75
C GLY A 186 9.75 -37.39 34.80
N LEU A 187 10.24 -37.89 35.94
CA LEU A 187 9.41 -38.10 37.12
C LEU A 187 9.30 -36.78 37.89
N ALA A 188 8.15 -36.12 37.78
CA ALA A 188 7.79 -34.97 38.62
C ALA A 188 6.97 -35.47 39.83
N LEU A 189 7.32 -35.03 41.03
CA LEU A 189 6.65 -35.43 42.28
C LEU A 189 5.65 -34.38 42.80
N GLY A 190 5.30 -33.40 41.97
CA GLY A 190 5.02 -32.04 42.45
C GLY A 190 3.65 -31.43 42.17
N ASP A 191 2.79 -32.00 41.35
CA ASP A 191 1.60 -31.27 40.89
C ASP A 191 0.53 -31.20 42.00
N ASP A 192 0.06 -29.98 42.28
CA ASP A 192 -1.08 -29.76 43.18
C ASP A 192 -2.39 -30.08 42.43
N PRO A 193 -3.43 -30.65 43.08
CA PRO A 193 -4.71 -30.84 42.44
C PRO A 193 -5.35 -29.50 42.17
N TYR A 194 -6.30 -29.53 41.26
CA TYR A 194 -7.18 -28.40 41.01
C TYR A 194 -7.94 -27.98 42.29
N HIS A 195 -7.79 -26.73 42.69
CA HIS A 195 -8.53 -26.06 43.75
C HIS A 195 -9.53 -25.07 43.16
N TYR A 196 -10.82 -25.33 43.36
CA TYR A 196 -11.87 -24.37 43.06
C TYR A 196 -12.04 -23.38 44.23
N PRO A 197 -12.19 -22.06 43.98
CA PRO A 197 -12.22 -21.40 42.68
C PRO A 197 -10.85 -20.91 42.17
N ASP A 198 -9.78 -21.15 42.92
CA ASP A 198 -8.45 -20.56 42.70
C ASP A 198 -7.83 -20.89 41.33
N ASN A 199 -8.16 -22.05 40.75
CA ASN A 199 -7.64 -22.50 39.45
C ASN A 199 -8.62 -22.30 38.28
N LEU A 200 -9.63 -21.43 38.42
CA LEU A 200 -10.54 -21.14 37.31
C LEU A 200 -9.79 -20.60 36.08
N PRO A 201 -10.13 -21.05 34.86
CA PRO A 201 -9.49 -20.54 33.64
C PRO A 201 -9.72 -19.05 33.48
N VAL A 202 -8.65 -18.33 33.11
CA VAL A 202 -8.71 -16.89 32.80
C VAL A 202 -8.56 -16.71 31.29
N ILE A 203 -9.49 -15.96 30.68
CA ILE A 203 -9.38 -15.57 29.25
C ILE A 203 -8.62 -14.25 29.18
N GLY A 204 -7.32 -14.29 29.52
CA GLY A 204 -6.45 -13.11 29.55
C GLY A 204 -5.17 -13.24 28.73
N ALA A 205 -4.93 -14.43 28.17
CA ALA A 205 -3.73 -14.71 27.39
C ALA A 205 -3.68 -13.80 26.15
N LYS A 206 -2.60 -13.04 26.06
CA LYS A 206 -2.11 -12.41 24.84
C LYS A 206 -0.87 -13.23 24.46
N GLY A 207 -0.57 -13.38 23.16
CA GLY A 207 0.45 -14.32 22.65
C GLY A 207 1.88 -14.13 23.18
N GLY A 208 2.89 -14.47 22.37
CA GLY A 208 4.32 -14.31 22.69
C GLY A 208 4.78 -12.96 23.28
N PRO A 209 6.10 -12.80 23.54
CA PRO A 209 6.66 -11.66 24.26
C PRO A 209 6.10 -10.30 23.84
N GLY A 210 5.67 -9.49 24.82
CA GLY A 210 5.01 -8.20 24.57
C GLY A 210 3.56 -8.31 24.07
N GLY A 211 2.91 -9.48 24.20
CA GLY A 211 1.54 -9.74 23.77
C GLY A 211 1.37 -9.88 22.25
N LYS A 212 2.48 -10.07 21.53
CA LYS A 212 2.51 -10.25 20.07
C LYS A 212 2.44 -11.74 19.72
N PRO A 213 1.73 -12.12 18.65
CA PRO A 213 1.76 -13.47 18.11
C PRO A 213 3.20 -13.94 17.87
N GLY A 214 3.49 -15.19 18.19
CA GLY A 214 4.85 -15.71 18.18
C GLY A 214 4.88 -17.23 18.04
N CYS A 215 5.91 -17.72 17.36
CA CYS A 215 6.08 -19.14 17.07
C CYS A 215 6.73 -19.94 18.20
N GLY A 216 7.09 -19.29 19.31
CA GLY A 216 7.89 -19.92 20.37
C GLY A 216 9.16 -20.54 19.79
N SER A 217 9.31 -21.86 19.95
CA SER A 217 10.44 -22.62 19.40
C SER A 217 10.15 -23.26 18.04
N LEU A 218 8.99 -23.03 17.43
CA LEU A 218 8.67 -23.52 16.09
C LEU A 218 9.33 -22.66 15.01
N PRO A 219 9.62 -23.23 13.82
CA PRO A 219 9.27 -24.58 13.36
C PRO A 219 10.28 -25.68 13.75
N ASP A 220 11.37 -25.34 14.43
CA ASP A 220 12.43 -26.28 14.79
C ASP A 220 12.84 -26.07 16.25
N VAL A 221 12.28 -26.91 17.11
CA VAL A 221 12.44 -26.80 18.56
C VAL A 221 13.88 -27.01 19.02
N ALA A 222 14.70 -27.74 18.24
CA ALA A 222 16.08 -28.02 18.58
C ALA A 222 16.97 -26.76 18.53
N LYS A 223 16.61 -25.80 17.68
CA LYS A 223 17.34 -24.53 17.54
C LYS A 223 17.14 -23.58 18.73
N ASN A 224 16.10 -23.81 19.52
CA ASN A 224 15.75 -22.96 20.66
C ASN A 224 15.66 -23.77 21.96
N TRP A 225 16.55 -24.76 22.12
CA TRP A 225 16.67 -25.56 23.33
C TRP A 225 17.60 -24.90 24.37
N PRO A 226 17.24 -24.87 25.67
CA PRO A 226 16.00 -25.38 26.26
C PRO A 226 14.78 -24.52 25.90
N VAL A 227 13.64 -25.17 25.63
CA VAL A 227 12.39 -24.47 25.33
C VAL A 227 11.96 -23.68 26.56
N ARG A 228 11.84 -22.37 26.40
CA ARG A 228 11.39 -21.48 27.48
C ARG A 228 9.88 -21.57 27.62
N ASN A 229 9.40 -21.71 28.85
CA ASN A 229 7.98 -21.61 29.15
C ASN A 229 7.52 -20.16 29.01
N LEU A 230 6.36 -19.94 28.38
CA LEU A 230 5.75 -18.62 28.28
C LEU A 230 4.65 -18.52 29.34
N VAL A 231 4.86 -17.64 30.32
CA VAL A 231 3.82 -17.33 31.32
C VAL A 231 2.74 -16.47 30.66
N THR A 232 1.53 -17.01 30.59
CA THR A 232 0.36 -16.34 30.02
C THR A 232 -0.73 -16.17 31.07
N ASN A 233 -1.56 -15.14 30.92
CA ASN A 233 -2.69 -14.92 31.83
C ASN A 233 -3.87 -15.87 31.51
N THR A 234 -3.66 -17.17 31.74
CA THR A 234 -4.64 -18.25 31.55
C THR A 234 -5.24 -18.76 32.86
N GLY A 235 -4.80 -18.23 34.00
CA GLY A 235 -5.07 -18.81 35.32
C GLY A 235 -4.09 -19.93 35.72
N PHE A 236 -3.22 -20.33 34.79
CA PHE A 236 -2.13 -21.28 35.02
C PHE A 236 -0.80 -20.54 35.20
N GLY A 237 0.05 -20.97 36.12
CA GLY A 237 1.39 -20.39 36.34
C GLY A 237 1.40 -19.17 37.27
N THR A 238 0.47 -19.10 38.22
CA THR A 238 0.40 -18.02 39.22
C THR A 238 1.36 -18.23 40.40
N GLY A 239 2.04 -19.39 40.43
CA GLY A 239 3.07 -19.70 41.43
C GLY A 239 3.86 -20.95 41.08
N ILE A 240 3.83 -21.94 41.96
CA ILE A 240 4.58 -23.20 41.85
C ILE A 240 3.91 -24.25 40.94
N ASP A 241 2.96 -23.87 40.09
CA ASP A 241 2.26 -24.79 39.16
C ASP A 241 3.25 -25.54 38.26
N TRP A 242 4.38 -24.90 37.93
CA TRP A 242 5.54 -25.55 37.36
C TRP A 242 6.61 -25.65 38.44
N ARG A 243 6.67 -26.77 39.17
CA ARG A 243 7.60 -26.90 40.30
C ARG A 243 9.05 -26.97 39.83
N PRO A 244 9.90 -25.97 40.12
CA PRO A 244 11.32 -26.02 39.79
C PRO A 244 12.12 -26.80 40.87
N ASN A 245 11.42 -27.45 41.81
CA ASN A 245 12.00 -28.12 42.96
C ASN A 245 11.43 -29.53 43.10
N PRO A 246 12.17 -30.48 43.71
CA PRO A 246 11.72 -31.86 43.87
C PRO A 246 10.71 -32.03 45.03
N GLY A 247 10.08 -30.94 45.49
CA GLY A 247 9.11 -30.93 46.56
C GLY A 247 7.79 -31.56 46.14
N ILE A 248 7.13 -32.22 47.10
CA ILE A 248 5.94 -33.06 46.84
C ILE A 248 4.68 -32.20 46.75
N GLY A 249 3.87 -32.44 45.72
CA GLY A 249 2.54 -31.85 45.49
C GLY A 249 1.61 -32.08 46.68
N PHE A 250 0.77 -31.12 47.03
CA PHE A 250 -0.36 -31.36 47.93
C PHE A 250 -1.46 -32.09 47.17
N PRO A 251 -2.37 -32.86 47.80
CA PRO A 251 -2.23 -33.48 49.12
C PRO A 251 -1.14 -34.55 49.07
N ALA A 252 -0.28 -34.58 50.09
CA ALA A 252 1.07 -35.11 49.90
C ALA A 252 1.20 -36.59 49.51
N TRP A 253 0.13 -37.38 49.54
CA TRP A 253 -0.05 -38.53 48.65
C TRP A 253 -1.43 -39.19 48.90
N ALA A 254 -2.01 -39.76 47.84
CA ALA A 254 -3.18 -40.63 47.94
C ALA A 254 -2.74 -42.09 48.13
N ASN A 255 -3.14 -42.69 49.25
CA ASN A 255 -2.90 -44.10 49.51
C ASN A 255 -4.12 -44.93 49.07
N TYR A 256 -4.04 -45.54 47.88
CA TYR A 256 -5.06 -46.45 47.37
C TYR A 256 -4.85 -47.91 47.78
N LEU A 257 -3.66 -48.25 48.27
CA LEU A 257 -3.30 -49.60 48.70
C LEU A 257 -3.89 -50.09 50.05
N PRO A 258 -4.57 -49.30 50.91
CA PRO A 258 -5.16 -49.86 52.14
C PRO A 258 -6.26 -50.89 51.87
N VAL A 259 -6.84 -50.91 50.66
CA VAL A 259 -7.81 -51.93 50.23
C VAL A 259 -7.18 -53.32 50.10
N THR A 260 -5.86 -53.43 49.99
CA THR A 260 -5.13 -54.71 49.89
C THR A 260 -4.66 -55.23 51.26
N ARG A 261 -5.07 -54.59 52.37
CA ARG A 261 -4.78 -55.07 53.73
C ARG A 261 -5.63 -56.29 54.07
N ALA A 262 -5.18 -57.08 55.06
CA ALA A 262 -5.93 -58.24 55.58
C ALA A 262 -7.32 -57.86 56.10
N VAL A 263 -7.47 -56.64 56.64
CA VAL A 263 -8.77 -55.98 56.86
C VAL A 263 -8.79 -54.76 55.94
N PRO A 264 -9.58 -54.75 54.86
CA PRO A 264 -9.58 -53.65 53.90
C PRO A 264 -10.00 -52.33 54.55
N GLU A 265 -9.22 -51.28 54.30
CA GLU A 265 -9.53 -49.91 54.69
C GLU A 265 -9.83 -49.06 53.44
N PRO A 266 -10.68 -48.02 53.53
CA PRO A 266 -10.90 -47.12 52.41
C PRO A 266 -9.61 -46.36 52.05
N PRO A 267 -9.45 -45.94 50.77
CA PRO A 267 -8.35 -45.07 50.37
C PRO A 267 -8.26 -43.84 51.27
N SER A 268 -7.04 -43.44 51.63
CA SER A 268 -6.80 -42.29 52.50
C SER A 268 -5.90 -41.29 51.82
N ILE A 269 -6.22 -40.00 51.99
CA ILE A 269 -5.39 -38.89 51.53
C ILE A 269 -4.60 -38.41 52.75
N ARG A 270 -3.27 -38.43 52.66
CA ARG A 270 -2.37 -38.09 53.78
C ARG A 270 -1.80 -36.68 53.58
N ASN A 271 -1.48 -36.03 54.70
CA ASN A 271 -0.90 -34.67 54.75
C ASN A 271 -1.82 -33.60 54.12
N LEU A 272 -3.01 -33.43 54.72
CA LEU A 272 -4.05 -32.48 54.31
C LEU A 272 -3.82 -31.04 54.82
N PHE A 273 -2.74 -30.80 55.57
CA PHE A 273 -2.46 -29.51 56.18
C PHE A 273 -0.95 -29.28 56.16
N GLY A 274 -0.50 -28.19 55.54
CA GLY A 274 0.93 -27.85 55.44
C GLY A 274 1.35 -27.27 54.09
N GLY A 275 0.49 -27.36 53.07
CA GLY A 275 0.78 -26.87 51.73
C GLY A 275 1.90 -27.67 51.05
N PRO A 276 2.37 -27.17 49.89
CA PRO A 276 3.52 -27.69 49.16
C PRO A 276 4.75 -27.90 50.06
N ALA A 277 5.37 -29.08 50.00
CA ALA A 277 6.69 -29.25 50.64
C ALA A 277 7.73 -28.45 49.83
N VAL A 278 8.40 -27.48 50.46
CA VAL A 278 9.54 -26.78 49.85
C VAL A 278 10.66 -27.80 49.62
N GLY A 279 11.17 -27.90 48.39
CA GLY A 279 12.32 -28.75 48.07
C GLY A 279 13.56 -28.44 48.92
N PRO A 280 14.58 -29.32 48.93
CA PRO A 280 15.80 -29.13 49.72
C PRO A 280 16.54 -27.86 49.28
N ILE A 281 16.83 -26.95 50.21
CA ILE A 281 17.57 -25.71 49.90
C ILE A 281 18.98 -26.09 49.39
N PRO A 282 19.38 -25.71 48.17
CA PRO A 282 20.62 -26.21 47.57
C PRO A 282 21.87 -25.64 48.24
N TYR A 283 21.81 -24.43 48.81
CA TYR A 283 22.90 -23.80 49.56
C TYR A 283 22.36 -22.70 50.51
N PRO A 284 23.09 -22.35 51.60
CA PRO A 284 22.68 -21.28 52.52
C PRO A 284 22.52 -19.94 51.80
N GLY A 285 21.35 -19.30 51.95
CA GLY A 285 21.02 -18.04 51.27
C GLY A 285 20.57 -18.19 49.81
N ALA A 286 20.31 -19.42 49.35
CA ALA A 286 19.72 -19.65 48.04
C ALA A 286 18.36 -18.93 47.90
N PRO A 287 18.04 -18.43 46.70
CA PRO A 287 16.70 -17.93 46.41
C PRO A 287 15.65 -18.98 46.76
N ALA A 288 14.50 -18.53 47.25
CA ALA A 288 13.34 -19.40 47.33
C ALA A 288 13.05 -19.98 45.93
N TYR A 289 12.64 -21.24 45.86
CA TYR A 289 12.33 -21.87 44.59
C TYR A 289 11.23 -21.10 43.83
N GLY A 290 11.56 -20.63 42.63
CA GLY A 290 10.67 -19.79 41.82
C GLY A 290 10.71 -18.29 42.13
N ALA A 291 11.59 -17.84 43.03
CA ALA A 291 11.82 -16.41 43.22
C ALA A 291 12.39 -15.76 41.96
N ASP A 292 12.05 -14.49 41.73
CA ASP A 292 12.63 -13.70 40.66
C ASP A 292 14.16 -13.65 40.82
N MET A 293 14.86 -14.09 39.78
CA MET A 293 16.32 -14.12 39.76
C MET A 293 16.90 -12.74 39.39
N TYR A 294 16.12 -11.95 38.66
CA TYR A 294 16.49 -10.63 38.16
C TYR A 294 15.35 -9.63 38.39
N ALA A 295 15.70 -8.37 38.64
CA ALA A 295 14.75 -7.27 38.64
C ALA A 295 14.23 -7.00 37.20
N PRO A 296 13.13 -6.24 37.03
CA PRO A 296 12.58 -5.92 35.71
C PRO A 296 13.56 -5.25 34.73
N ASP A 297 14.62 -4.62 35.25
CA ASP A 297 15.70 -4.00 34.49
C ASP A 297 16.86 -4.94 34.17
N GLY A 298 16.76 -6.22 34.56
CA GLY A 298 17.80 -7.24 34.35
C GLY A 298 18.86 -7.30 35.44
N THR A 299 18.75 -6.52 36.51
CA THR A 299 19.72 -6.52 37.62
C THR A 299 19.62 -7.83 38.42
N PRO A 300 20.73 -8.53 38.72
CA PRO A 300 20.68 -9.76 39.50
C PRO A 300 20.20 -9.51 40.94
N LEU A 301 19.21 -10.27 41.40
CA LEU A 301 18.63 -10.13 42.74
C LEU A 301 19.33 -10.99 43.80
N TRP A 302 20.15 -11.96 43.37
CA TRP A 302 20.80 -12.93 44.26
C TRP A 302 22.32 -13.01 43.98
N PRO A 303 23.14 -13.28 45.01
CA PRO A 303 24.59 -13.36 44.85
C PRO A 303 25.02 -14.45 43.86
N GLY A 304 26.00 -14.13 43.00
CA GLY A 304 26.60 -15.10 42.06
C GLY A 304 25.86 -15.30 40.74
N LEU A 305 24.78 -14.53 40.48
CA LEU A 305 24.07 -14.58 39.21
C LEU A 305 24.80 -13.79 38.11
N PRO A 306 24.91 -14.33 36.88
CA PRO A 306 25.47 -13.62 35.73
C PRO A 306 24.53 -12.48 35.29
N THR A 307 24.95 -11.60 34.40
CA THR A 307 24.06 -10.56 33.85
C THR A 307 22.91 -11.20 33.05
N ALA A 308 21.68 -10.67 33.19
CA ALA A 308 20.53 -11.19 32.47
C ALA A 308 20.77 -11.16 30.94
N PRO A 309 20.56 -12.28 30.22
CA PRO A 309 20.69 -12.28 28.77
C PRO A 309 19.60 -11.43 28.11
N PRO A 310 19.88 -10.76 26.97
CA PRO A 310 18.88 -10.01 26.24
C PRO A 310 17.66 -10.86 25.87
N PRO A 311 16.44 -10.29 25.82
CA PRO A 311 15.26 -11.01 25.35
C PRO A 311 15.50 -11.61 23.96
N MET A 312 15.19 -12.91 23.80
CA MET A 312 15.41 -13.65 22.56
C MET A 312 16.88 -13.71 22.10
N ALA A 313 17.85 -13.49 23.00
CA ALA A 313 19.25 -13.70 22.68
C ALA A 313 19.46 -15.14 22.14
N PRO A 314 20.29 -15.31 21.09
CA PRO A 314 20.68 -16.63 20.63
C PRO A 314 21.21 -17.48 21.79
N ARG A 315 21.06 -18.80 21.68
CA ARG A 315 21.67 -19.74 22.61
C ARG A 315 23.14 -19.37 22.81
N ASP A 316 23.52 -19.14 24.07
CA ASP A 316 24.92 -19.00 24.45
C ASP A 316 25.62 -20.31 24.03
N PRO A 317 26.74 -20.28 23.28
CA PRO A 317 27.46 -21.49 22.83
C PRO A 317 28.04 -22.34 23.97
N GLY A 318 27.65 -22.05 25.22
CA GLY A 318 27.98 -22.82 26.40
C GLY A 318 27.71 -24.32 26.26
N PRO A 319 28.29 -25.11 27.18
CA PRO A 319 28.36 -26.56 27.07
C PRO A 319 27.00 -27.17 26.74
N THR A 320 26.97 -28.04 25.74
CA THR A 320 25.81 -28.87 25.44
C THR A 320 25.45 -29.69 26.68
N PRO A 321 24.15 -29.86 27.03
CA PRO A 321 23.75 -30.81 28.06
C PRO A 321 24.40 -32.17 27.77
N GLY A 322 25.21 -32.69 28.70
CA GLY A 322 26.00 -33.92 28.54
C GLY A 322 27.47 -33.75 28.08
N SER A 323 27.93 -32.53 27.81
CA SER A 323 29.35 -32.22 27.57
C SER A 323 30.14 -31.85 28.82
N GLU A 324 29.44 -31.68 29.95
CA GLU A 324 30.08 -31.53 31.25
C GLU A 324 30.77 -32.85 31.61
N PRO A 325 32.03 -32.83 32.09
CA PRO A 325 32.63 -34.03 32.65
C PRO A 325 31.71 -34.53 33.77
N PHE A 326 31.30 -35.79 33.70
CA PHE A 326 30.47 -36.42 34.72
C PHE A 326 31.28 -36.51 36.02
N ILE A 327 31.16 -35.48 36.85
CA ILE A 327 31.77 -35.40 38.17
C ILE A 327 30.67 -35.68 39.18
N VAL A 328 30.69 -36.89 39.75
CA VAL A 328 29.76 -37.25 40.81
C VAL A 328 30.20 -36.54 42.10
N HIS A 329 29.62 -35.38 42.38
CA HIS A 329 29.95 -34.58 43.58
C HIS A 329 29.60 -35.29 44.90
N SER A 330 28.78 -36.33 44.86
CA SER A 330 28.48 -37.20 45.99
C SER A 330 28.22 -38.60 45.44
N PRO A 331 29.26 -39.45 45.28
CA PRO A 331 29.05 -40.83 44.88
C PRO A 331 28.13 -41.46 45.94
N ALA A 332 26.95 -41.91 45.50
CA ALA A 332 26.10 -42.73 46.35
C ALA A 332 26.99 -43.85 46.89
N GLN A 333 27.13 -43.93 48.21
CA GLN A 333 27.96 -44.95 48.88
C GLN A 333 27.40 -46.38 48.74
N MET A 334 26.47 -46.61 47.82
CA MET A 334 26.04 -47.94 47.42
C MET A 334 26.61 -48.20 46.03
N GLN A 335 27.69 -48.98 45.97
CA GLN A 335 27.88 -49.81 44.79
C GLN A 335 26.64 -50.70 44.69
N PRO A 336 25.92 -50.73 43.55
CA PRO A 336 24.97 -51.80 43.30
C PRO A 336 25.78 -53.09 43.29
N THR A 337 25.66 -53.90 44.35
CA THR A 337 26.29 -55.21 44.42
C THR A 337 25.83 -56.01 43.20
N PRO A 338 26.68 -56.31 42.21
CA PRO A 338 26.38 -57.38 41.29
C PRO A 338 26.62 -58.64 42.12
N LEU A 339 25.57 -59.30 42.60
CA LEU A 339 25.73 -60.70 42.99
C LEU A 339 26.29 -61.41 41.75
N PRO A 340 27.39 -62.18 41.87
CA PRO A 340 27.86 -62.98 40.76
C PRO A 340 26.70 -63.87 40.28
N PRO A 341 26.56 -64.08 38.96
CA PRO A 341 25.49 -64.91 38.43
C PRO A 341 25.51 -66.27 39.12
N VAL A 342 24.40 -66.64 39.74
CA VAL A 342 24.20 -68.01 40.23
C VAL A 342 24.30 -68.92 39.01
N PRO A 343 25.21 -69.91 38.99
CA PRO A 343 25.26 -70.89 37.91
C PRO A 343 23.90 -71.58 37.82
N LEU A 344 23.37 -71.71 36.61
CA LEU A 344 22.21 -72.57 36.37
C LEU A 344 22.53 -73.98 36.89
N PRO A 345 21.56 -74.69 37.49
CA PRO A 345 21.77 -76.07 37.90
C PRO A 345 22.29 -76.89 36.72
N LEU A 346 23.39 -77.63 36.93
CA LEU A 346 23.85 -78.63 35.97
C LEU A 346 22.71 -79.64 35.75
N GLU A 347 22.33 -79.86 34.50
CA GLU A 347 21.47 -80.98 34.15
C GLU A 347 22.12 -82.27 34.66
N ALA A 348 21.35 -83.07 35.40
CA ALA A 348 21.81 -84.36 35.87
C ALA A 348 22.16 -85.23 34.65
N ALA A 349 23.42 -85.64 34.55
CA ALA A 349 23.80 -86.66 33.59
C ALA A 349 23.01 -87.94 33.89
N PRO A 350 22.49 -88.64 32.86
CA PRO A 350 21.84 -89.93 33.08
C PRO A 350 22.84 -90.90 33.67
N SER A 351 22.49 -91.48 34.82
CA SER A 351 23.22 -92.60 35.42
C SER A 351 23.27 -93.80 34.45
N PRO A 352 24.35 -94.59 34.42
CA PRO A 352 24.38 -95.86 33.70
C PRO A 352 23.40 -96.88 34.28
#